data_AF-A0A9E8SG04-F1
#
_entry.id   AF-A0A9E8SG04-F1
#
_cell.length_a   1.000
_cell.length_b   1.000
_cell.length_c   1.000
_cell.angle_alpha   90.00
_cell.angle_beta   90.00
_cell.angle_gamma   90.00
#
_symmetry.space_group_name_H-M   'P 1'
#
loop_
_entity.id
_entity.type
_entity.pdbx_description
1 polymer ?
#
loop_
_entity_poly.entity_id
_entity_poly.type
_entity_poly.pdbx_seq_one_letter_code
_entity_poly.pdbx_strand_id
1 'polypeptide(L)'
;MKEVYLKRLLLLSILIVFIGLSYTQAHAVTQFGQFMPGKKPPAEFSFDDIWFDSEGAKMIPDISMNWLTVVFDPRYTNVNMSTTETGEVNESFIQEKAKALISSNSNLRDFLYDKNLAEDACFFRLREGMTAAELKQLIVQLNQDEAVNYIHPTIILNNKIYAFFNALRIKWKAGADTARKDRLLRQVFAVFDKPENLYRVNVLEIPFFTALHLLGEDIGVLEATPYLMEIKPTIRVNLGLTMNGARIGDSIPFTFTIVFSDRVSIDPSSVSNINLRPFNLQRELFDTTFDPYDPTKVVLRSPVRITGTITCYASGEFVLPPVNISYSCQECSGNPVRSVESKTIPFKVSSLLPTAKEGNRLLVPTNVIQPDFQFDTLRTQKKWFFTAALVTLVLFFVCVGWVVVLSYRAKKERGELMEKTKDEFLAEELRQILLSPIPTPHWKYLTDAGTLVRKYIAARYHIPREHLGGSGNQFVNSISNHLPENCTGLLHTILETVDNAVALELETYPDLAKLRTDIATLIDFTTRQNNYEVKNYS
;
A
#
# COMPACT_ATOMS: atom_id res chain seq x y z
N MET A 1 -34.59 -15.57 15.04
CA MET A 1 -33.13 -15.44 15.29
C MET A 1 -32.25 -15.79 14.09
N LYS A 2 -32.49 -16.90 13.36
CA LYS A 2 -31.65 -17.32 12.21
C LYS A 2 -31.65 -16.35 11.01
N GLU A 3 -32.77 -15.70 10.70
CA GLU A 3 -32.86 -14.75 9.57
C GLU A 3 -32.07 -13.45 9.79
N VAL A 4 -32.01 -12.96 11.02
CA VAL A 4 -31.28 -11.72 11.36
C VAL A 4 -29.77 -11.94 11.25
N TYR A 5 -29.30 -13.15 11.62
CA TYR A 5 -27.89 -13.53 11.48
C TYR A 5 -27.47 -13.67 10.01
N LEU A 6 -28.32 -14.28 9.17
CA LEU A 6 -28.02 -14.48 7.75
C LEU A 6 -27.93 -13.14 7.00
N LYS A 7 -28.84 -12.20 7.27
CA LYS A 7 -28.81 -10.85 6.67
C LYS A 7 -27.58 -10.04 7.09
N ARG A 8 -27.12 -10.18 8.34
CA ARG A 8 -25.91 -9.52 8.84
C ARG A 8 -24.63 -10.11 8.23
N LEU A 9 -24.58 -11.43 8.07
CA LEU A 9 -23.42 -12.10 7.47
C LEU A 9 -23.25 -11.72 6.00
N LEU A 10 -24.37 -11.61 5.26
CA LEU A 10 -24.38 -11.25 3.85
C LEU A 10 -23.95 -9.79 3.62
N LEU A 11 -24.42 -8.86 4.46
CA LEU A 11 -23.97 -7.46 4.46
C LEU A 11 -22.47 -7.34 4.79
N LEU A 12 -21.97 -8.13 5.74
CA LEU A 12 -20.54 -8.15 6.08
C LEU A 12 -19.69 -8.66 4.91
N SER A 13 -20.14 -9.72 4.23
CA SER A 13 -19.45 -10.27 3.07
C SER A 13 -19.41 -9.31 1.87
N ILE A 14 -20.50 -8.58 1.61
CA ILE A 14 -20.53 -7.56 0.55
C ILE A 14 -19.60 -6.39 0.90
N LEU A 15 -19.57 -5.95 2.17
CA LEU A 15 -18.68 -4.89 2.62
C LEU A 15 -17.19 -5.30 2.50
N ILE A 16 -16.86 -6.55 2.86
CA ILE A 16 -15.49 -7.10 2.73
C ILE A 16 -15.08 -7.18 1.25
N VAL A 17 -15.96 -7.60 0.36
CA VAL A 17 -15.69 -7.64 -1.09
C VAL A 17 -15.54 -6.23 -1.67
N PHE A 18 -16.35 -5.25 -1.22
CA PHE A 18 -16.28 -3.87 -1.70
C PHE A 18 -15.03 -3.13 -1.21
N ILE A 19 -14.60 -3.38 0.03
CA ILE A 19 -13.33 -2.88 0.57
C ILE A 19 -12.15 -3.58 -0.14
N GLY A 20 -12.24 -4.90 -0.35
CA GLY A 20 -11.22 -5.68 -1.07
C GLY A 20 -11.01 -5.25 -2.53
N LEU A 21 -12.06 -4.77 -3.20
CA LEU A 21 -11.98 -4.25 -4.58
C LEU A 21 -11.55 -2.78 -4.66
N SER A 22 -11.58 -2.04 -3.55
CA SER A 22 -11.20 -0.61 -3.50
C SER A 22 -9.80 -0.36 -2.92
N TYR A 23 -9.09 -1.42 -2.50
CA TYR A 23 -7.78 -1.35 -1.82
C TYR A 23 -6.70 -2.20 -2.50
N THR A 24 -6.61 -2.17 -3.83
CA THR A 24 -5.38 -2.60 -4.52
C THR A 24 -4.69 -1.41 -5.18
N GLN A 25 -4.45 -0.34 -4.40
CA GLN A 25 -3.19 0.35 -4.61
C GLN A 25 -2.11 -0.62 -4.13
N ALA A 26 -1.46 -1.28 -5.08
CA ALA A 26 -0.40 -2.21 -4.78
C ALA A 26 0.82 -1.40 -4.31
N HIS A 27 0.91 -1.12 -3.02
CA HIS A 27 2.08 -0.48 -2.42
C HIS A 27 3.32 -1.37 -2.66
N ALA A 28 4.41 -0.77 -3.13
CA ALA A 28 5.69 -1.43 -3.14
C ALA A 28 6.34 -1.17 -1.79
N VAL A 29 6.17 -2.11 -0.86
CA VAL A 29 6.68 -1.97 0.49
C VAL A 29 8.21 -2.06 0.45
N THR A 30 8.89 -0.93 0.36
CA THR A 30 10.29 -0.80 0.75
C THR A 30 10.31 -0.42 2.24
N GLN A 31 10.70 -1.34 3.11
CA GLN A 31 10.97 -1.02 4.50
C GLN A 31 12.34 -0.32 4.54
N PHE A 32 12.36 1.00 4.73
CA PHE A 32 13.53 1.73 5.22
C PHE A 32 13.80 1.51 6.72
N GLY A 33 14.82 0.74 7.08
CA GLY A 33 15.46 0.81 8.40
C GLY A 33 14.72 0.16 9.58
N GLN A 34 15.54 -0.51 10.40
CA GLN A 34 15.34 -1.06 11.75
C GLN A 34 13.94 -1.59 12.10
N PHE A 35 13.77 -2.91 11.96
CA PHE A 35 13.01 -3.67 12.95
C PHE A 35 13.79 -3.67 14.28
N MET A 36 13.81 -2.53 14.99
CA MET A 36 14.01 -2.57 16.42
C MET A 36 12.65 -2.90 17.05
N PRO A 37 12.54 -3.88 17.95
CA PRO A 37 11.29 -4.09 18.69
C PRO A 37 10.92 -2.79 19.41
N GLY A 38 9.94 -2.05 18.85
CA GLY A 38 9.47 -0.76 19.37
C GLY A 38 9.68 0.49 18.49
N LYS A 39 10.34 0.43 17.32
CA LYS A 39 10.39 1.58 16.38
C LYS A 39 9.34 1.47 15.26
N LYS A 40 8.80 2.62 14.84
CA LYS A 40 7.77 2.71 13.79
C LYS A 40 8.33 2.19 12.47
N PRO A 41 7.53 1.44 11.68
CA PRO A 41 7.94 1.10 10.33
C PRO A 41 8.09 2.38 9.50
N PRO A 42 9.03 2.40 8.57
CA PRO A 42 9.25 3.50 7.62
C PRO A 42 8.06 3.73 6.70
N ALA A 43 8.04 4.91 6.09
CA ALA A 43 6.95 5.34 5.23
C ALA A 43 7.00 4.63 3.86
N GLU A 44 5.92 3.92 3.54
CA GLU A 44 5.73 3.21 2.27
C GLU A 44 5.58 4.20 1.09
N PHE A 45 6.05 3.83 -0.11
CA PHE A 45 5.80 4.61 -1.33
C PHE A 45 5.30 3.72 -2.47
N SER A 46 4.43 4.27 -3.33
CA SER A 46 3.96 3.56 -4.52
C SER A 46 4.96 3.71 -5.67
N PHE A 47 5.02 2.69 -6.53
CA PHE A 47 5.69 2.81 -7.82
C PHE A 47 5.10 3.93 -8.69
N ASP A 48 3.81 4.24 -8.50
CA ASP A 48 3.13 5.33 -9.20
C ASP A 48 3.56 6.73 -8.70
N ASP A 49 4.23 6.80 -7.54
CA ASP A 49 4.72 8.05 -6.94
C ASP A 49 6.13 8.41 -7.45
N ILE A 50 6.76 7.54 -8.27
CA ILE A 50 8.09 7.79 -8.83
C ILE A 50 7.97 8.76 -10.00
N TRP A 51 8.04 10.06 -9.71
CA TRP A 51 8.20 11.13 -10.70
C TRP A 51 8.92 12.31 -10.05
N PHE A 52 9.56 13.13 -10.88
CA PHE A 52 10.27 14.35 -10.43
C PHE A 52 10.31 15.39 -11.54
N ASP A 53 10.55 16.65 -11.18
CA ASP A 53 10.72 17.71 -12.16
C ASP A 53 12.19 17.87 -12.53
N SER A 54 12.47 17.94 -13.83
CA SER A 54 13.80 18.20 -14.37
C SER A 54 13.68 19.20 -15.50
N GLU A 55 14.46 20.28 -15.46
CA GLU A 55 14.48 21.33 -16.50
C GLU A 55 13.09 21.92 -16.82
N GLY A 56 12.18 21.95 -15.85
CA GLY A 56 10.82 22.47 -16.01
C GLY A 56 9.82 21.50 -16.66
N ALA A 57 10.21 20.25 -16.88
CA ALA A 57 9.32 19.18 -17.34
C ALA A 57 9.17 18.09 -16.28
N LYS A 58 7.95 17.55 -16.15
CA LYS A 58 7.68 16.39 -15.30
C LYS A 58 8.26 15.13 -15.96
N MET A 59 9.18 14.47 -15.27
CA MET A 59 9.81 13.23 -15.68
C MET A 59 9.16 12.04 -14.96
N ILE A 60 8.65 11.09 -15.72
CA ILE A 60 8.08 9.83 -15.22
C ILE A 60 8.97 8.70 -15.76
N PRO A 61 9.89 8.16 -14.95
CA PRO A 61 10.75 7.05 -15.38
C PRO A 61 10.01 5.72 -15.42
N ASP A 62 10.49 4.81 -16.28
CA ASP A 62 10.06 3.41 -16.24
C ASP A 62 10.81 2.66 -15.14
N ILE A 63 10.16 1.70 -14.47
CA ILE A 63 10.82 0.86 -13.46
C ILE A 63 11.54 -0.30 -14.15
N SER A 64 12.84 -0.45 -13.86
CA SER A 64 13.64 -1.55 -14.39
C SER A 64 13.34 -2.84 -13.63
N MET A 65 12.88 -3.85 -14.38
CA MET A 65 12.66 -5.22 -13.87
C MET A 65 13.93 -6.08 -13.93
N ASN A 66 15.10 -5.47 -14.22
CA ASN A 66 16.36 -6.18 -14.43
C ASN A 66 17.34 -6.00 -13.28
N TRP A 67 17.21 -4.91 -12.51
CA TRP A 67 18.15 -4.55 -11.45
C TRP A 67 17.43 -3.99 -10.22
N LEU A 68 17.97 -4.32 -9.06
CA LEU A 68 17.49 -3.89 -7.75
C LEU A 68 18.65 -3.33 -6.94
N THR A 69 18.48 -2.15 -6.34
CA THR A 69 19.48 -1.54 -5.46
C THR A 69 19.19 -1.94 -4.02
N VAL A 70 20.19 -2.47 -3.32
CA VAL A 70 20.11 -2.86 -1.91
C VAL A 70 21.20 -2.14 -1.15
N VAL A 71 20.82 -1.41 -0.12
CA VAL A 71 21.70 -0.62 0.73
C VAL A 71 21.87 -1.34 2.07
N PHE A 72 23.11 -1.57 2.48
CA PHE A 72 23.42 -2.28 3.71
C PHE A 72 23.49 -1.33 4.91
N ASP A 73 23.23 -1.87 6.11
CA ASP A 73 23.25 -1.07 7.35
C ASP A 73 24.70 -0.82 7.80
N PRO A 74 25.08 0.46 8.03
CA PRO A 74 26.44 0.84 8.36
C PRO A 74 26.96 0.25 9.68
N ARG A 75 26.07 -0.24 10.56
CA ARG A 75 26.46 -0.94 11.80
C ARG A 75 27.21 -2.24 11.53
N TYR A 76 26.93 -2.89 10.41
CA TYR A 76 27.60 -4.13 10.03
C TYR A 76 28.79 -3.88 9.09
N THR A 77 28.86 -2.71 8.46
CA THR A 77 29.98 -2.33 7.57
C THR A 77 31.12 -1.61 8.30
N ASN A 78 30.84 -0.90 9.41
CA ASN A 78 31.83 -0.20 10.24
C ASN A 78 32.17 -0.97 11.54
N VAL A 79 33.18 -1.84 11.49
CA VAL A 79 33.58 -2.68 12.65
C VAL A 79 34.50 -1.94 13.65
N ASN A 80 35.02 -0.75 13.34
CA ASN A 80 35.88 0.00 14.27
C ASN A 80 35.07 1.02 15.11
N MET A 81 34.28 0.53 16.08
CA MET A 81 33.59 1.40 17.06
C MET A 81 34.51 1.99 18.14
N SER A 82 35.81 1.70 18.14
CA SER A 82 36.73 2.08 19.23
C SER A 82 37.89 3.02 18.85
N THR A 83 38.02 3.43 17.59
CA THR A 83 39.05 4.40 17.18
C THR A 83 38.45 5.46 16.28
N THR A 84 38.66 6.73 16.64
CA THR A 84 38.24 7.96 15.94
C THR A 84 38.94 8.17 14.59
N GLU A 85 39.32 7.09 13.91
CA GLU A 85 39.80 7.12 12.54
C GLU A 85 38.62 6.71 11.66
N THR A 86 38.31 7.52 10.63
CA THR A 86 37.31 7.25 9.60
C THR A 86 37.50 5.84 9.06
N GLY A 87 36.72 4.89 9.58
CA GLY A 87 36.91 3.46 9.37
C GLY A 87 36.72 3.09 7.91
N GLU A 88 37.67 2.35 7.35
CA GLU A 88 37.51 1.70 6.06
C GLU A 88 36.27 0.80 6.12
N VAL A 89 35.32 1.04 5.20
CA VAL A 89 34.15 0.18 4.99
C VAL A 89 34.64 -1.26 4.83
N ASN A 90 34.10 -2.19 5.61
CA ASN A 90 34.46 -3.60 5.49
C ASN A 90 33.85 -4.19 4.21
N GLU A 91 34.51 -3.93 3.06
CA GLU A 91 34.08 -4.38 1.73
C GLU A 91 33.87 -5.90 1.67
N SER A 92 34.66 -6.66 2.45
CA SER A 92 34.52 -8.11 2.52
C SER A 92 33.15 -8.52 3.06
N PHE A 93 32.62 -7.81 4.06
CA PHE A 93 31.29 -8.08 4.60
C PHE A 93 30.19 -7.86 3.57
N ILE A 94 30.22 -6.73 2.86
CA ILE A 94 29.21 -6.39 1.84
C ILE A 94 29.19 -7.45 0.75
N GLN A 95 30.36 -7.83 0.24
CA GLN A 95 30.47 -8.84 -0.80
C GLN A 95 30.05 -10.24 -0.31
N GLU A 96 30.44 -10.66 0.89
CA GLU A 96 30.04 -11.94 1.48
C GLU A 96 28.53 -12.01 1.71
N LYS A 97 27.95 -10.95 2.25
CA LYS A 97 26.50 -10.86 2.48
C LYS A 97 25.73 -10.85 1.16
N ALA A 98 26.22 -10.12 0.15
CA ALA A 98 25.63 -10.15 -1.19
C ALA A 98 25.69 -11.54 -1.82
N LYS A 99 26.80 -12.28 -1.68
CA LYS A 99 26.91 -13.69 -2.10
C LYS A 99 25.88 -14.57 -1.38
N ALA A 100 25.71 -14.38 -0.07
CA ALA A 100 24.72 -15.12 0.73
C ALA A 100 23.26 -14.81 0.34
N LEU A 101 22.96 -13.55 -0.02
CA LEU A 101 21.64 -13.16 -0.51
C LEU A 101 21.32 -13.81 -1.87
N ILE A 102 22.29 -13.93 -2.77
CA ILE A 102 22.10 -14.64 -4.05
C ILE A 102 21.89 -16.13 -3.82
N SER A 103 22.70 -16.77 -2.96
CA SER A 103 22.57 -18.21 -2.73
C SER A 103 21.25 -18.59 -2.05
N SER A 104 20.67 -17.69 -1.26
CA SER A 104 19.39 -17.90 -0.57
C SER A 104 18.16 -17.51 -1.40
N ASN A 105 18.30 -16.70 -2.46
CA ASN A 105 17.18 -16.19 -3.24
C ASN A 105 17.30 -16.53 -4.73
N SER A 106 16.48 -17.45 -5.23
CA SER A 106 16.46 -17.89 -6.64
C SER A 106 16.08 -16.79 -7.64
N ASN A 107 15.51 -15.69 -7.15
CA ASN A 107 15.13 -14.51 -7.93
C ASN A 107 16.30 -13.56 -8.23
N LEU A 108 17.43 -13.71 -7.51
CA LEU A 108 18.64 -12.94 -7.71
C LEU A 108 19.65 -13.79 -8.50
N ARG A 109 20.26 -13.20 -9.54
CA ARG A 109 21.19 -13.90 -10.43
C ARG A 109 22.64 -13.51 -10.19
N ASP A 110 22.88 -12.23 -9.96
CA ASP A 110 24.22 -11.66 -9.84
C ASP A 110 24.16 -10.39 -8.99
N PHE A 111 25.31 -9.90 -8.52
CA PHE A 111 25.40 -8.57 -7.92
C PHE A 111 26.59 -7.79 -8.46
N LEU A 112 26.45 -6.48 -8.45
CA LEU A 112 27.49 -5.50 -8.71
C LEU A 112 27.68 -4.68 -7.44
N TYR A 113 28.88 -4.72 -6.89
CA TYR A 113 29.32 -3.82 -5.84
C TYR A 113 30.31 -2.82 -6.43
N ASP A 114 30.18 -1.53 -6.14
CA ASP A 114 31.15 -0.53 -6.54
C ASP A 114 31.44 0.41 -5.38
N LYS A 115 32.69 0.37 -4.91
CA LYS A 115 33.21 1.15 -3.78
C LYS A 115 33.06 2.66 -3.98
N ASN A 116 33.04 3.13 -5.23
CA ASN A 116 32.93 4.56 -5.54
C ASN A 116 31.48 5.05 -5.58
N LEU A 117 30.50 4.15 -5.38
CA LEU A 117 29.08 4.50 -5.36
C LEU A 117 28.64 4.83 -3.93
N ALA A 118 27.66 5.72 -3.83
CA ALA A 118 27.18 6.26 -2.56
C ALA A 118 26.49 5.18 -1.73
N GLU A 119 26.64 5.29 -0.40
CA GLU A 119 25.86 4.56 0.62
C GLU A 119 26.08 3.03 0.71
N ASP A 120 27.31 2.52 0.53
CA ASP A 120 27.61 1.08 0.76
C ASP A 120 26.63 0.11 0.06
N ALA A 121 26.24 0.46 -1.17
CA ALA A 121 25.16 -0.21 -1.89
C ALA A 121 25.63 -1.30 -2.86
N CYS A 122 24.81 -2.34 -3.02
CA CYS A 122 24.95 -3.36 -4.06
C CYS A 122 23.77 -3.33 -5.03
N PHE A 123 24.04 -3.60 -6.30
CA PHE A 123 23.03 -3.72 -7.35
C PHE A 123 22.87 -5.18 -7.73
N PHE A 124 21.71 -5.74 -7.44
CA PHE A 124 21.40 -7.13 -7.74
C PHE A 124 20.70 -7.24 -9.09
N ARG A 125 21.19 -8.14 -9.93
CA ARG A 125 20.55 -8.50 -11.20
C ARG A 125 19.42 -9.48 -10.92
N LEU A 126 18.24 -9.14 -11.40
CA LEU A 126 17.02 -9.92 -11.24
C LEU A 126 16.93 -11.04 -12.30
N ARG A 127 16.11 -12.05 -12.02
CA ARG A 127 15.73 -13.08 -13.00
C ARG A 127 14.98 -12.45 -14.18
N GLU A 128 15.30 -12.90 -15.40
CA GLU A 128 14.59 -12.48 -16.60
C GLU A 128 13.10 -12.82 -16.53
N GLY A 129 12.26 -11.92 -17.06
CA GLY A 129 10.80 -12.09 -17.09
C GLY A 129 10.09 -11.85 -15.75
N MET A 130 10.77 -11.25 -14.76
CA MET A 130 10.15 -10.88 -13.48
C MET A 130 9.03 -9.85 -13.67
N THR A 131 7.90 -10.08 -13.02
CA THR A 131 6.76 -9.16 -12.99
C THR A 131 6.90 -8.13 -11.87
N ALA A 132 6.20 -7.00 -11.99
CA ALA A 132 6.20 -5.96 -10.94
C ALA A 132 5.69 -6.48 -9.58
N ALA A 133 4.75 -7.44 -9.56
CA ALA A 133 4.24 -8.04 -8.33
C ALA A 133 5.29 -8.93 -7.65
N GLU A 134 6.02 -9.75 -8.43
CA GLU A 134 7.13 -10.55 -7.93
C GLU A 134 8.26 -9.68 -7.39
N LEU A 135 8.59 -8.58 -8.08
CA LEU A 135 9.58 -7.62 -7.60
C LEU A 135 9.19 -7.04 -6.24
N LYS A 136 7.92 -6.64 -6.06
CA LYS A 136 7.42 -6.13 -4.77
C LYS A 136 7.54 -7.17 -3.66
N GLN A 137 7.19 -8.43 -3.94
CA GLN A 137 7.34 -9.52 -2.96
C GLN A 137 8.80 -9.77 -2.59
N LEU A 138 9.70 -9.73 -3.57
CA LEU A 138 11.14 -9.87 -3.34
C LEU A 138 11.68 -8.74 -2.46
N ILE A 139 11.27 -7.50 -2.72
CA ILE A 139 11.64 -6.34 -1.88
C ILE A 139 11.18 -6.56 -0.44
N VAL A 140 9.92 -6.97 -0.23
CA VAL A 140 9.39 -7.28 1.11
C VAL A 140 10.20 -8.36 1.81
N GLN A 141 10.56 -9.42 1.10
CA GLN A 141 11.33 -10.52 1.65
C GLN A 141 12.75 -10.09 2.03
N LEU A 142 13.44 -9.39 1.15
CA LEU A 142 14.83 -8.94 1.39
C LEU A 142 14.92 -7.89 2.51
N ASN A 143 13.88 -7.07 2.69
CA ASN A 143 13.79 -6.10 3.79
C ASN A 143 13.70 -6.76 5.18
N GLN A 144 13.40 -8.06 5.27
CA GLN A 144 13.40 -8.79 6.53
C GLN A 144 14.83 -9.15 7.01
N ASP A 145 15.85 -8.98 6.16
CA ASP A 145 17.24 -9.25 6.54
C ASP A 145 17.81 -8.09 7.37
N GLU A 146 18.32 -8.37 8.56
CA GLU A 146 18.83 -7.35 9.50
C GLU A 146 20.01 -6.53 8.97
N ALA A 147 20.78 -7.07 8.01
CA ALA A 147 21.89 -6.35 7.41
C ALA A 147 21.44 -5.37 6.32
N VAL A 148 20.21 -5.49 5.83
CA VAL A 148 19.65 -4.61 4.81
C VAL A 148 19.05 -3.39 5.49
N ASN A 149 19.54 -2.21 5.13
CA ASN A 149 18.98 -0.94 5.59
C ASN A 149 17.73 -0.60 4.77
N TYR A 150 17.84 -0.61 3.45
CA TYR A 150 16.70 -0.37 2.57
C TYR A 150 16.97 -0.86 1.15
N ILE A 151 15.91 -0.91 0.35
CA ILE A 151 15.92 -1.43 -1.02
C ILE A 151 15.17 -0.47 -1.94
N HIS A 152 15.70 -0.24 -3.13
CA HIS A 152 15.05 0.55 -4.17
C HIS A 152 15.02 -0.17 -5.51
N PRO A 153 13.91 -0.05 -6.28
CA PRO A 153 13.95 -0.43 -7.68
C PRO A 153 14.89 0.51 -8.45
N THR A 154 15.49 0.00 -9.50
CA THR A 154 16.22 0.86 -10.45
C THR A 154 15.25 1.47 -11.46
N ILE A 155 15.58 2.62 -12.01
CA ILE A 155 14.74 3.35 -12.95
C ILE A 155 15.40 3.42 -14.33
N ILE A 156 14.60 3.50 -15.38
CA ILE A 156 15.05 3.64 -16.77
C ILE A 156 14.69 5.04 -17.24
N LEU A 157 15.72 5.79 -17.64
CA LEU A 157 15.60 7.12 -18.23
C LEU A 157 16.49 7.18 -19.48
N ASN A 158 15.94 7.64 -20.61
CA ASN A 158 16.69 7.77 -21.87
C ASN A 158 17.47 6.49 -22.25
N ASN A 159 16.85 5.31 -22.05
CA ASN A 159 17.43 3.99 -22.34
C ASN A 159 18.69 3.62 -21.52
N LYS A 160 18.90 4.31 -20.40
CA LYS A 160 19.92 4.05 -19.37
C LYS A 160 19.27 3.68 -18.06
N ILE A 161 19.97 2.89 -17.26
CA ILE A 161 19.50 2.42 -15.95
C ILE A 161 20.15 3.27 -14.88
N TYR A 162 19.34 3.82 -13.99
CA TYR A 162 19.78 4.63 -12.86
C TYR A 162 19.33 4.01 -11.55
N ALA A 163 20.18 4.13 -10.54
CA ALA A 163 19.79 4.02 -9.15
C ALA A 163 19.53 5.40 -8.56
N PHE A 164 18.66 5.44 -7.56
CA PHE A 164 18.44 6.57 -6.70
C PHE A 164 18.57 6.12 -5.25
N PHE A 165 18.90 7.07 -4.38
CA PHE A 165 19.09 6.86 -2.94
C PHE A 165 18.28 7.90 -2.16
N ASN A 166 18.67 8.20 -0.92
CA ASN A 166 18.04 9.25 -0.11
C ASN A 166 18.55 10.67 -0.41
N ALA A 167 19.45 10.83 -1.39
CA ALA A 167 20.06 12.10 -1.76
C ALA A 167 19.33 12.81 -2.91
N LEU A 168 19.21 14.13 -2.82
CA LEU A 168 18.62 14.98 -3.85
C LEU A 168 19.39 16.29 -4.02
N ARG A 169 19.18 16.95 -5.17
CA ARG A 169 19.73 18.26 -5.50
C ARG A 169 18.59 19.27 -5.54
N ILE A 170 18.77 20.38 -4.83
CA ILE A 170 17.82 21.51 -4.81
C ILE A 170 18.49 22.71 -5.46
N LYS A 171 17.83 23.29 -6.46
CA LYS A 171 18.12 24.65 -6.94
C LYS A 171 17.09 25.60 -6.34
N TRP A 172 17.56 26.61 -5.61
CA TRP A 172 16.71 27.64 -5.02
C TRP A 172 16.50 28.81 -5.99
N LYS A 173 15.33 29.45 -5.96
CA LYS A 173 15.12 30.70 -6.70
C LYS A 173 15.93 31.84 -6.08
N ALA A 174 16.33 32.80 -6.91
CA ALA A 174 17.01 34.02 -6.45
C ALA A 174 16.11 34.77 -5.45
N GLY A 175 16.67 35.14 -4.29
CA GLY A 175 15.93 35.82 -3.23
C GLY A 175 15.20 34.91 -2.23
N ALA A 176 15.35 33.58 -2.31
CA ALA A 176 14.85 32.68 -1.28
C ALA A 176 15.56 32.93 0.06
N ASP A 177 14.81 33.41 1.06
CA ASP A 177 15.27 33.67 2.41
C ASP A 177 15.79 32.39 3.11
N THR A 178 16.88 32.51 3.87
CA THR A 178 17.49 31.39 4.61
C THR A 178 16.54 30.79 5.63
N ALA A 179 15.74 31.60 6.32
CA ALA A 179 14.76 31.08 7.28
C ALA A 179 13.64 30.27 6.60
N ARG A 180 13.27 30.62 5.35
CA ARG A 180 12.34 29.83 4.54
C ARG A 180 12.97 28.51 4.10
N LYS A 181 14.23 28.54 3.64
CA LYS A 181 14.96 27.31 3.26
C LYS A 181 15.02 26.32 4.42
N ASP A 182 15.42 26.79 5.60
CA ASP A 182 15.52 25.94 6.80
C ASP A 182 14.16 25.38 7.23
N ARG A 183 13.09 26.18 7.13
CA ARG A 183 11.74 25.72 7.43
C ARG A 183 11.29 24.63 6.47
N LEU A 184 11.49 24.82 5.17
CA LEU A 184 11.09 23.86 4.15
C LEU A 184 11.88 22.55 4.30
N LEU A 185 13.20 22.64 4.49
CA LEU A 185 14.06 21.48 4.74
C LEU A 185 13.62 20.69 5.99
N ARG A 186 13.23 21.38 7.08
CA ARG A 186 12.66 20.71 8.26
C ARG A 186 11.32 20.03 7.99
N GLN A 187 10.45 20.64 7.17
CA GLN A 187 9.15 20.05 6.82
C GLN A 187 9.29 18.74 6.02
N VAL A 188 10.31 18.65 5.17
CA VAL A 188 10.58 17.45 4.37
C VAL A 188 11.66 16.55 4.98
N PHE A 189 12.05 16.80 6.23
CA PHE A 189 13.08 16.06 6.95
C PHE A 189 14.40 15.91 6.18
N ALA A 190 14.79 16.93 5.42
CA ALA A 190 16.02 16.96 4.65
C ALA A 190 17.14 17.73 5.38
N VAL A 191 18.36 17.19 5.34
CA VAL A 191 19.56 17.79 5.91
C VAL A 191 20.56 18.04 4.79
N PHE A 192 21.23 19.20 4.83
CA PHE A 192 22.28 19.52 3.87
C PHE A 192 23.60 18.83 4.25
N ASP A 193 24.10 18.00 3.35
CA ASP A 193 25.38 17.31 3.43
C ASP A 193 26.47 18.17 2.77
N LYS A 194 27.26 18.86 3.60
CA LYS A 194 28.32 19.78 3.15
C LYS A 194 29.43 19.08 2.34
N PRO A 195 29.99 17.94 2.78
CA PRO A 195 30.99 17.20 2.02
C PRO A 195 30.61 16.90 0.57
N GLU A 196 29.38 16.40 0.35
CA GLU A 196 28.93 15.97 -0.97
C GLU A 196 28.18 17.07 -1.74
N ASN A 197 27.86 18.18 -1.07
CA ASN A 197 27.03 19.26 -1.60
C ASN A 197 25.66 18.75 -2.11
N LEU A 198 25.04 17.87 -1.32
CA LEU A 198 23.75 17.24 -1.59
C LEU A 198 22.80 17.44 -0.39
N TYR A 199 21.50 17.24 -0.60
CA TYR A 199 20.53 17.19 0.50
C TYR A 199 20.11 15.74 0.71
N ARG A 200 20.13 15.27 1.96
CA ARG A 200 19.74 13.91 2.33
C ARG A 200 18.42 13.93 3.07
N VAL A 201 17.45 13.18 2.58
CA VAL A 201 16.12 13.04 3.18
C VAL A 201 16.15 11.91 4.20
N ASN A 202 15.62 12.16 5.39
CA ASN A 202 15.37 11.09 6.34
C ASN A 202 14.15 10.26 5.92
N VAL A 203 14.41 9.19 5.15
CA VAL A 203 13.40 8.26 4.61
C VAL A 203 12.61 7.49 5.68
N LEU A 204 13.02 7.55 6.95
CA LEU A 204 12.26 6.98 8.07
C LEU A 204 11.04 7.82 8.44
N GLU A 205 11.10 9.14 8.22
CA GLU A 205 10.06 10.09 8.63
C GLU A 205 9.09 10.41 7.49
N ILE A 206 9.59 10.44 6.24
CA ILE A 206 8.81 10.78 5.05
C ILE A 206 9.30 9.97 3.84
N PRO A 207 8.42 9.51 2.93
CA PRO A 207 8.86 8.85 1.72
C PRO A 207 9.68 9.80 0.84
N PHE A 208 10.75 9.28 0.22
CA PHE A 208 11.70 10.08 -0.54
C PHE A 208 11.05 10.91 -1.67
N PHE A 209 10.20 10.27 -2.49
CA PHE A 209 9.51 10.99 -3.58
C PHE A 209 8.45 11.96 -3.07
N THR A 210 7.80 11.68 -1.94
CA THR A 210 6.88 12.64 -1.29
C THR A 210 7.63 13.89 -0.83
N ALA A 211 8.80 13.73 -0.21
CA ALA A 211 9.65 14.87 0.15
C ALA A 211 10.07 15.66 -1.09
N LEU A 212 10.39 14.96 -2.18
CA LEU A 212 10.78 15.58 -3.45
C LEU A 212 9.63 16.36 -4.10
N HIS A 213 8.40 15.84 -4.07
CA HIS A 213 7.20 16.53 -4.57
C HIS A 213 6.90 17.78 -3.75
N LEU A 214 6.96 17.68 -2.42
CA LEU A 214 6.75 18.84 -1.53
C LEU A 214 7.80 19.94 -1.77
N LEU A 215 9.04 19.56 -2.08
CA LEU A 215 10.09 20.51 -2.48
C LEU A 215 9.81 21.10 -3.86
N GLY A 216 9.40 20.29 -4.84
CA GLY A 216 9.10 20.74 -6.20
C GLY A 216 7.91 21.70 -6.28
N GLU A 217 6.92 21.53 -5.40
CA GLU A 217 5.73 22.39 -5.32
C GLU A 217 5.97 23.75 -4.62
N ASP A 218 7.05 23.91 -3.84
CA ASP A 218 7.30 25.17 -3.14
C ASP A 218 7.75 26.29 -4.09
N ILE A 219 7.12 27.46 -3.94
CA ILE A 219 7.38 28.63 -4.77
C ILE A 219 8.84 29.09 -4.68
N GLY A 220 9.55 28.84 -3.58
CA GLY A 220 10.95 29.21 -3.38
C GLY A 220 11.96 28.25 -4.03
N VAL A 221 11.53 27.07 -4.44
CA VAL A 221 12.36 26.07 -5.11
C VAL A 221 12.22 26.24 -6.62
N LEU A 222 13.35 26.24 -7.32
CA LEU A 222 13.40 26.27 -8.78
C LEU A 222 13.33 24.85 -9.35
N GLU A 223 14.06 23.93 -8.74
CA GLU A 223 14.17 22.54 -9.19
C GLU A 223 14.56 21.65 -8.01
N ALA A 224 13.90 20.49 -7.86
CA ALA A 224 14.26 19.45 -6.91
C ALA A 224 14.38 18.13 -7.68
N THR A 225 15.62 17.65 -7.83
CA THR A 225 15.90 16.44 -8.62
C THR A 225 16.54 15.37 -7.74
N PRO A 226 16.18 14.09 -7.91
CA PRO A 226 16.84 13.02 -7.18
C PRO A 226 18.29 12.92 -7.65
N TYR A 227 19.20 12.53 -6.75
CA TYR A 227 20.55 12.19 -7.14
C TYR A 227 20.54 10.83 -7.84
N LEU A 228 20.66 10.86 -9.16
CA LEU A 228 20.64 9.67 -10.01
C LEU A 228 22.05 9.20 -10.35
N MET A 229 22.27 7.90 -10.16
CA MET A 229 23.54 7.25 -10.40
C MET A 229 23.38 6.24 -11.53
N GLU A 230 24.08 6.43 -12.65
CA GLU A 230 23.99 5.53 -13.80
C GLU A 230 24.62 4.18 -13.43
N ILE A 231 23.82 3.11 -13.43
CA ILE A 231 24.31 1.75 -13.29
C ILE A 231 24.85 1.34 -14.65
N LYS A 232 26.18 1.32 -14.77
CA LYS A 232 26.84 0.70 -15.92
C LYS A 232 26.83 -0.82 -15.69
N PRO A 233 26.08 -1.60 -16.48
CA PRO A 233 26.13 -3.05 -16.37
C PRO A 233 27.56 -3.53 -16.62
N THR A 234 27.96 -4.59 -15.91
CA THR A 234 29.30 -5.20 -15.96
C THR A 234 29.75 -5.44 -17.41
N ILE A 235 28.82 -5.91 -18.24
CA ILE A 235 28.97 -6.00 -19.69
C ILE A 235 27.59 -5.88 -20.37
N ARG A 236 27.52 -5.21 -21.50
CA ARG A 236 26.36 -5.09 -22.38
C ARG A 236 26.80 -5.29 -23.80
N VAL A 237 26.15 -6.21 -24.49
CA VAL A 237 26.41 -6.51 -25.90
C VAL A 237 25.21 -6.09 -26.72
N ASN A 238 25.44 -5.33 -27.78
CA ASN A 238 24.40 -4.90 -28.70
C ASN A 238 24.84 -5.16 -30.14
N LEU A 239 24.11 -6.00 -30.85
CA LEU A 239 24.22 -6.16 -32.30
C LEU A 239 23.10 -5.33 -32.93
N GLY A 240 23.40 -4.61 -33.99
CA GLY A 240 22.42 -3.82 -34.74
C GLY A 240 22.71 -3.86 -36.24
N LEU A 241 21.64 -3.85 -37.04
CA LEU A 241 21.70 -3.64 -38.48
C LEU A 241 21.30 -2.20 -38.80
N THR A 242 21.95 -1.59 -39.79
CA THR A 242 21.57 -0.25 -40.24
C THR A 242 20.26 -0.25 -41.03
N MET A 243 19.85 -1.42 -41.55
CA MET A 243 18.59 -1.63 -42.26
C MET A 243 18.05 -3.03 -41.96
N ASN A 244 16.73 -3.11 -41.74
CA ASN A 244 16.02 -4.37 -41.40
C ASN A 244 15.58 -5.17 -42.64
N GLY A 245 15.89 -4.67 -43.84
CA GLY A 245 15.61 -5.37 -45.09
C GLY A 245 16.56 -4.99 -46.21
N ALA A 246 16.81 -5.93 -47.12
CA ALA A 246 17.76 -5.80 -48.22
C ALA A 246 17.34 -6.65 -49.43
N ARG A 247 18.05 -6.51 -50.56
CA ARG A 247 17.91 -7.42 -51.71
C ARG A 247 18.99 -8.49 -51.68
N ILE A 248 18.77 -9.56 -52.44
CA ILE A 248 19.80 -10.60 -52.66
C ILE A 248 21.08 -9.93 -53.16
N GLY A 249 22.19 -10.19 -52.45
CA GLY A 249 23.51 -9.67 -52.78
C GLY A 249 23.80 -8.24 -52.30
N ASP A 250 22.85 -7.57 -51.65
CA ASP A 250 23.11 -6.28 -51.02
C ASP A 250 24.00 -6.46 -49.78
N SER A 251 24.99 -5.57 -49.63
CA SER A 251 25.81 -5.48 -48.42
C SER A 251 25.09 -4.67 -47.36
N ILE A 252 24.65 -5.34 -46.29
CA ILE A 252 23.97 -4.73 -45.15
C ILE A 252 25.02 -4.40 -44.08
N PRO A 253 25.24 -3.13 -43.74
CA PRO A 253 26.16 -2.80 -42.66
C PRO A 253 25.57 -3.20 -41.31
N PHE A 254 26.45 -3.71 -40.44
CA PHE A 254 26.12 -4.01 -39.06
C PHE A 254 27.06 -3.29 -38.10
N THR A 255 26.60 -3.10 -36.87
CA THR A 255 27.41 -2.56 -35.78
C THR A 255 27.22 -3.46 -34.58
N PHE A 256 28.33 -3.94 -34.05
CA PHE A 256 28.40 -4.73 -32.84
C PHE A 256 29.14 -3.93 -31.77
N THR A 257 28.45 -3.58 -30.70
CA THR A 257 28.98 -2.76 -29.62
C THR A 257 29.01 -3.57 -28.33
N ILE A 258 30.19 -3.67 -27.72
CA ILE A 258 30.35 -4.23 -26.37
C ILE A 258 30.75 -3.10 -25.44
N VAL A 259 29.91 -2.82 -24.44
CA VAL A 259 30.19 -1.86 -23.37
C VAL A 259 30.43 -2.66 -22.11
N PHE A 260 31.57 -2.48 -21.47
CA PHE A 260 31.93 -3.18 -20.23
C PHE A 260 32.59 -2.22 -19.25
N SER A 261 32.61 -2.60 -17.97
CA SER A 261 33.29 -1.85 -16.91
C SER A 261 34.77 -2.25 -16.82
N ASP A 262 35.58 -1.42 -16.15
CA ASP A 262 37.02 -1.65 -15.97
C ASP A 262 37.35 -2.92 -15.15
N ARG A 263 36.34 -3.54 -14.53
CA ARG A 263 36.43 -4.77 -13.75
C ARG A 263 36.35 -6.05 -14.59
N VAL A 264 36.03 -5.90 -15.88
CA VAL A 264 35.79 -7.01 -16.79
C VAL A 264 36.93 -7.12 -17.80
N SER A 265 37.47 -8.32 -17.94
CA SER A 265 38.38 -8.66 -19.03
C SER A 265 37.66 -9.58 -20.01
N ILE A 266 37.42 -9.09 -21.22
CA ILE A 266 36.81 -9.87 -22.31
C ILE A 266 37.85 -10.82 -22.87
N ASP A 267 37.47 -12.07 -23.12
CA ASP A 267 38.32 -13.02 -23.82
C ASP A 267 38.44 -12.61 -25.31
N PRO A 268 39.65 -12.25 -25.80
CA PRO A 268 39.85 -11.87 -27.20
C PRO A 268 39.36 -12.94 -28.19
N SER A 269 39.41 -14.22 -27.80
CA SER A 269 38.98 -15.34 -28.64
C SER A 269 37.47 -15.31 -28.94
N SER A 270 36.67 -14.76 -28.03
CA SER A 270 35.23 -14.62 -28.22
C SER A 270 34.90 -13.54 -29.26
N VAL A 271 35.77 -12.55 -29.40
CA VAL A 271 35.63 -11.47 -30.38
C VAL A 271 36.13 -11.90 -31.76
N SER A 272 37.21 -12.69 -31.83
CA SER A 272 37.74 -13.18 -33.11
C SER A 272 36.83 -14.22 -33.79
N ASN A 273 35.99 -14.92 -33.01
CA ASN A 273 35.15 -16.03 -33.49
C ASN A 273 33.68 -15.64 -33.69
N ILE A 274 33.36 -14.36 -33.88
CA ILE A 274 31.99 -13.90 -34.11
C ILE A 274 31.45 -14.53 -35.39
N ASN A 275 30.34 -15.27 -35.27
CA ASN A 275 29.63 -15.86 -36.39
C ASN A 275 28.22 -15.30 -36.47
N LEU A 276 27.94 -14.51 -37.52
CA LEU A 276 26.64 -13.89 -37.76
C LEU A 276 25.74 -14.71 -38.69
N ARG A 277 26.18 -15.88 -39.14
CA ARG A 277 25.42 -16.68 -40.12
C ARG A 277 24.14 -17.23 -39.51
N PRO A 278 22.96 -17.01 -40.13
CA PRO A 278 21.71 -17.65 -39.72
C PRO A 278 21.83 -19.18 -39.75
N PHE A 279 21.33 -19.87 -38.73
CA PHE A 279 21.47 -21.33 -38.58
C PHE A 279 20.91 -22.13 -39.77
N ASN A 280 19.87 -21.61 -40.42
CA ASN A 280 19.17 -22.27 -41.52
C ASN A 280 19.75 -21.97 -42.90
N LEU A 281 20.86 -21.22 -42.99
CA LEU A 281 21.49 -20.85 -44.26
C LEU A 281 22.77 -21.66 -44.54
N GLN A 282 22.87 -22.17 -45.76
CA GLN A 282 24.13 -22.75 -46.27
C GLN A 282 25.23 -21.69 -46.30
N ARG A 283 26.49 -22.12 -46.11
CA ARG A 283 27.64 -21.21 -45.97
C ARG A 283 27.85 -20.37 -47.23
N GLU A 284 27.55 -20.94 -48.38
CA GLU A 284 27.70 -20.33 -49.71
C GLU A 284 26.70 -19.20 -49.95
N LEU A 285 25.62 -19.14 -49.17
CA LEU A 285 24.53 -18.17 -49.33
C LEU A 285 24.63 -16.99 -48.36
N PHE A 286 25.66 -16.95 -47.52
CA PHE A 286 25.87 -15.88 -46.56
C PHE A 286 27.35 -15.55 -46.42
N ASP A 287 27.68 -14.29 -46.63
CA ASP A 287 29.03 -13.78 -46.42
C ASP A 287 29.04 -12.71 -45.33
N THR A 288 30.13 -12.63 -44.57
CA THR A 288 30.33 -11.64 -43.51
C THR A 288 31.75 -11.11 -43.60
N THR A 289 31.85 -9.81 -43.86
CA THR A 289 33.12 -9.09 -43.95
C THR A 289 33.20 -8.10 -42.80
N PHE A 290 34.23 -8.23 -41.97
CA PHE A 290 34.51 -7.32 -40.87
C PHE A 290 35.46 -6.21 -41.33
N ASP A 291 35.24 -4.99 -40.84
CA ASP A 291 36.24 -3.94 -40.97
C ASP A 291 37.51 -4.36 -40.19
N PRO A 292 38.72 -3.98 -40.64
CA PRO A 292 39.94 -4.43 -39.97
C PRO A 292 40.02 -3.90 -38.54
N TYR A 293 40.15 -4.80 -37.57
CA TYR A 293 40.36 -4.47 -36.17
C TYR A 293 41.33 -5.48 -35.50
N ASP A 294 42.04 -5.05 -34.46
CA ASP A 294 42.93 -5.91 -33.68
C ASP A 294 42.16 -6.45 -32.46
N PRO A 295 41.78 -7.75 -32.44
CA PRO A 295 40.95 -8.31 -31.38
C PRO A 295 41.59 -8.22 -30.00
N THR A 296 42.92 -8.18 -29.90
CA THR A 296 43.63 -8.11 -28.61
C THR A 296 43.68 -6.69 -28.06
N LYS A 297 43.84 -5.68 -28.92
CA LYS A 297 43.87 -4.27 -28.48
C LYS A 297 42.50 -3.68 -28.24
N VAL A 298 41.52 -4.11 -29.04
CA VAL A 298 40.16 -3.57 -29.01
C VAL A 298 39.47 -3.89 -27.68
N VAL A 299 39.68 -5.10 -27.13
CA VAL A 299 39.07 -5.52 -25.86
C VAL A 299 39.65 -4.85 -24.60
N LEU A 300 40.70 -4.04 -24.72
CA LEU A 300 41.33 -3.38 -23.56
C LEU A 300 40.59 -2.12 -23.10
N ARG A 301 39.70 -1.55 -23.92
CA ARG A 301 38.98 -0.32 -23.60
C ARG A 301 37.52 -0.39 -24.02
N SER A 302 36.65 0.10 -23.13
CA SER A 302 35.22 0.25 -23.38
C SER A 302 34.92 1.64 -23.95
N PRO A 303 34.04 1.80 -24.95
CA PRO A 303 33.30 0.74 -25.64
C PRO A 303 34.11 0.10 -26.80
N VAL A 304 33.97 -1.22 -26.97
CA VAL A 304 34.40 -1.94 -28.16
C VAL A 304 33.34 -1.74 -29.25
N ARG A 305 33.76 -1.27 -30.42
CA ARG A 305 32.89 -1.15 -31.60
C ARG A 305 33.50 -1.93 -32.75
N ILE A 306 32.73 -2.90 -33.25
CA ILE A 306 33.09 -3.73 -34.39
C ILE A 306 32.05 -3.48 -35.46
N THR A 307 32.50 -3.12 -36.65
CA THR A 307 31.67 -2.85 -37.80
C THR A 307 32.04 -3.78 -38.93
N GLY A 308 31.11 -3.94 -39.85
CA GLY A 308 31.29 -4.78 -41.03
C GLY A 308 30.03 -4.80 -41.85
N THR A 309 30.01 -5.69 -42.84
CA THR A 309 28.88 -5.91 -43.72
C THR A 309 28.53 -7.39 -43.78
N ILE A 310 27.24 -7.68 -43.82
CA ILE A 310 26.71 -9.01 -44.13
C ILE A 310 26.11 -8.96 -45.52
N THR A 311 26.30 -10.02 -46.31
CA THR A 311 25.70 -10.17 -47.63
C THR A 311 24.96 -11.49 -47.67
N CYS A 312 23.67 -11.46 -48.01
CA CYS A 312 22.83 -12.65 -48.09
C CYS A 312 22.39 -12.90 -49.53
N TYR A 313 22.62 -14.11 -50.02
CA TYR A 313 22.32 -14.53 -51.40
C TYR A 313 21.04 -15.37 -51.51
N ALA A 314 20.27 -15.48 -50.43
CA ALA A 314 18.99 -16.17 -50.38
C ALA A 314 17.87 -15.18 -50.09
N SER A 315 16.69 -15.37 -50.70
CA SER A 315 15.49 -14.61 -50.33
C SER A 315 14.75 -15.27 -49.17
N GLY A 316 14.19 -14.46 -48.26
CA GLY A 316 13.41 -14.96 -47.14
C GLY A 316 13.45 -14.02 -45.93
N GLU A 317 12.89 -14.52 -44.83
CA GLU A 317 13.02 -13.90 -43.51
C GLU A 317 14.05 -14.70 -42.72
N PHE A 318 15.10 -14.02 -42.27
CA PHE A 318 16.22 -14.63 -41.57
C PHE A 318 16.40 -13.97 -40.21
N VAL A 319 17.07 -14.69 -39.32
CA VAL A 319 17.39 -14.21 -37.97
C VAL A 319 18.89 -14.34 -37.77
N LEU A 320 19.54 -13.22 -37.45
CA LEU A 320 20.93 -13.26 -36.99
C LEU A 320 20.98 -13.94 -35.62
N PRO A 321 21.86 -14.94 -35.45
CA PRO A 321 21.98 -15.65 -34.19
C PRO A 321 22.50 -14.73 -33.08
N PRO A 322 22.24 -15.05 -31.80
CA PRO A 322 22.85 -14.33 -30.71
C PRO A 322 24.37 -14.53 -30.74
N VAL A 323 25.13 -13.46 -30.56
CA VAL A 323 26.60 -13.51 -30.45
C VAL A 323 26.96 -13.67 -28.99
N ASN A 324 27.70 -14.74 -28.68
CA ASN A 324 28.12 -15.03 -27.32
C ASN A 324 29.51 -14.46 -27.04
N ILE A 325 29.64 -13.63 -26.00
CA ILE A 325 30.90 -13.03 -25.58
C ILE A 325 31.28 -13.57 -24.21
N SER A 326 32.40 -14.30 -24.15
CA SER A 326 32.97 -14.75 -22.89
C SER A 326 33.78 -13.64 -22.24
N TYR A 327 33.63 -13.48 -20.95
CA TYR A 327 34.33 -12.48 -20.15
C TYR A 327 34.68 -13.04 -18.78
N SER A 328 35.72 -12.47 -18.18
CA SER A 328 36.12 -12.77 -16.81
C SER A 328 35.84 -11.57 -15.89
N CYS A 329 35.31 -11.87 -14.70
CA CYS A 329 35.10 -10.89 -13.64
C CYS A 329 35.54 -11.52 -12.31
N GLN A 330 36.67 -11.07 -11.78
CA GLN A 330 37.23 -11.62 -10.53
C GLN A 330 36.45 -11.16 -9.29
N GLU A 331 35.82 -9.98 -9.36
CA GLU A 331 35.06 -9.38 -8.26
C GLU A 331 33.58 -9.82 -8.21
N CYS A 332 33.09 -10.52 -9.25
CA CYS A 332 31.68 -10.93 -9.34
C CYS A 332 31.44 -12.29 -8.65
N SER A 333 30.23 -12.54 -8.14
CA SER A 333 29.89 -13.78 -7.42
C SER A 333 29.65 -15.00 -8.31
N GLY A 334 30.35 -16.10 -8.07
CA GLY A 334 30.17 -17.35 -8.82
C GLY A 334 31.36 -17.66 -9.72
N ASN A 335 31.11 -18.27 -10.89
CA ASN A 335 32.20 -18.62 -11.81
C ASN A 335 32.91 -17.33 -12.31
N PRO A 336 34.26 -17.32 -12.30
CA PRO A 336 35.05 -16.16 -12.73
C PRO A 336 34.94 -15.94 -14.23
N VAL A 337 34.70 -17.00 -15.01
CA VAL A 337 34.44 -16.95 -16.46
C VAL A 337 32.94 -17.06 -16.70
N ARG A 338 32.40 -16.13 -17.47
CA ARG A 338 30.98 -15.96 -17.78
C ARG A 338 30.79 -15.65 -19.25
N SER A 339 29.56 -15.71 -19.71
CA SER A 339 29.21 -15.43 -21.09
C SER A 339 27.95 -14.58 -21.16
N VAL A 340 27.91 -13.65 -22.12
CA VAL A 340 26.75 -12.77 -22.38
C VAL A 340 26.39 -12.84 -23.85
N GLU A 341 25.09 -12.97 -24.12
CA GLU A 341 24.56 -13.12 -25.48
C GLU A 341 23.92 -11.81 -25.96
N SER A 342 24.14 -11.47 -27.23
CA SER A 342 23.39 -10.40 -27.89
C SER A 342 21.96 -10.84 -28.21
N LYS A 343 21.04 -9.90 -28.38
CA LYS A 343 19.70 -10.20 -28.89
C LYS A 343 19.78 -10.75 -30.33
N THR A 344 18.84 -11.62 -30.67
CA THR A 344 18.60 -12.04 -32.05
C THR A 344 17.99 -10.90 -32.85
N ILE A 345 18.36 -10.80 -34.13
CA ILE A 345 17.88 -9.71 -35.00
C ILE A 345 17.22 -10.31 -36.22
N PRO A 346 15.89 -10.14 -36.40
CA PRO A 346 15.22 -10.51 -37.62
C PRO A 346 15.53 -9.51 -38.74
N PHE A 347 15.75 -10.01 -39.95
CA PHE A 347 15.91 -9.19 -41.15
C PHE A 347 15.33 -9.89 -42.38
N LYS A 348 14.92 -9.11 -43.39
CA LYS A 348 14.22 -9.62 -44.58
C LYS A 348 15.01 -9.39 -45.86
N VAL A 349 15.18 -10.43 -46.66
CA VAL A 349 15.87 -10.35 -47.95
C VAL A 349 14.88 -10.61 -49.08
N SER A 350 14.71 -9.63 -49.97
CA SER A 350 13.81 -9.73 -51.13
C SER A 350 14.55 -10.25 -52.37
N SER A 351 13.86 -11.00 -53.22
CA SER A 351 14.38 -11.52 -54.50
C SER A 351 14.40 -10.51 -55.65
N LEU A 352 14.00 -9.25 -55.42
CA LEU A 352 13.93 -8.24 -56.48
C LEU A 352 15.34 -7.76 -56.87
N LEU A 353 15.93 -8.39 -57.89
CA LEU A 353 17.14 -7.91 -58.58
C LEU A 353 16.76 -6.72 -59.48
N PRO A 354 17.29 -5.49 -59.28
CA PRO A 354 17.09 -4.41 -60.23
C PRO A 354 17.90 -4.69 -61.50
N THR A 355 17.23 -4.64 -62.65
CA THR A 355 17.83 -4.89 -63.97
C THR A 355 18.77 -3.77 -64.43
N ALA A 356 18.86 -2.64 -63.71
CA ALA A 356 19.77 -1.53 -64.02
C ALA A 356 20.12 -0.68 -62.78
N LYS A 357 21.39 -0.27 -62.65
CA LYS A 357 21.94 0.53 -61.54
C LYS A 357 21.41 1.99 -61.45
N GLU A 358 20.66 2.47 -62.45
CA GLU A 358 20.25 3.89 -62.53
C GLU A 358 18.85 4.20 -61.97
N GLY A 359 18.11 3.20 -61.49
CA GLY A 359 16.71 3.34 -61.08
C GLY A 359 16.45 3.15 -59.58
N ASN A 360 17.33 3.63 -58.70
CA ASN A 360 17.11 3.51 -57.24
C ASN A 360 16.12 4.56 -56.74
N ARG A 361 14.83 4.29 -56.91
CA ARG A 361 13.80 4.85 -56.02
C ARG A 361 13.09 3.69 -55.33
N LEU A 362 13.33 3.57 -54.02
CA LEU A 362 12.44 2.83 -53.13
C LEU A 362 11.04 3.40 -53.34
N LEU A 363 10.14 2.59 -53.91
CA LEU A 363 8.72 2.85 -53.84
C LEU A 363 8.30 2.60 -52.38
N VAL A 364 8.51 3.59 -51.53
CA VAL A 364 7.86 3.68 -50.23
C VAL A 364 6.37 3.86 -50.55
N PRO A 365 5.47 2.95 -50.14
CA PRO A 365 4.05 3.20 -50.28
C PRO A 365 3.72 4.50 -49.54
N THR A 366 3.38 5.55 -50.27
CA THR A 366 2.95 6.87 -49.75
C THR A 366 1.62 6.81 -49.02
N ASN A 367 0.92 5.67 -49.10
CA ASN A 367 -0.25 5.42 -48.29
C ASN A 367 0.24 4.97 -46.91
N VAL A 368 0.29 5.93 -46.00
CA VAL A 368 0.33 5.67 -44.56
C VAL A 368 -0.81 4.69 -44.28
N ILE A 369 -0.47 3.44 -44.00
CA ILE A 369 -1.42 2.53 -43.36
C ILE A 369 -1.64 3.16 -41.99
N GLN A 370 -2.72 3.92 -41.86
CA GLN A 370 -3.13 4.43 -40.57
C GLN A 370 -3.28 3.20 -39.68
N PRO A 371 -2.64 3.17 -38.49
CA PRO A 371 -2.87 2.08 -37.57
C PRO A 371 -4.38 2.00 -37.37
N ASP A 372 -4.94 0.80 -37.52
CA ASP A 372 -6.33 0.53 -37.16
C ASP A 372 -6.42 0.61 -35.64
N PHE A 373 -6.33 1.82 -35.12
CA PHE A 373 -6.65 2.11 -33.76
C PHE A 373 -8.14 1.85 -33.67
N GLN A 374 -8.50 0.72 -33.08
CA GLN A 374 -9.86 0.36 -32.75
C GLN A 374 -10.39 1.29 -31.63
N PHE A 375 -10.42 2.60 -31.90
CA PHE A 375 -10.95 3.60 -30.99
C PHE A 375 -12.42 3.35 -30.72
N ASP A 376 -13.15 2.73 -31.65
CA ASP A 376 -14.55 2.36 -31.48
C ASP A 376 -14.74 1.22 -30.48
N THR A 377 -13.87 0.22 -30.44
CA THR A 377 -13.96 -0.85 -29.43
C THR A 377 -13.67 -0.27 -28.03
N LEU A 378 -12.63 0.57 -27.91
CA LEU A 378 -12.31 1.28 -26.67
C LEU A 378 -13.41 2.25 -26.21
N ARG A 379 -14.09 2.95 -27.14
CA ARG A 379 -15.22 3.84 -26.82
C ARG A 379 -16.41 3.05 -26.31
N THR A 380 -16.66 1.88 -26.88
CA THR A 380 -17.78 1.01 -26.50
C THR A 380 -17.52 0.39 -25.12
N GLN A 381 -16.28 -0.05 -24.86
CA GLN A 381 -15.86 -0.54 -23.54
C GLN A 381 -15.97 0.55 -22.47
N LYS A 382 -15.50 1.77 -22.76
CA LYS A 382 -15.59 2.91 -21.81
C LYS A 382 -17.03 3.24 -21.44
N LYS A 383 -17.97 3.22 -22.40
CA LYS A 383 -19.40 3.43 -22.12
C LYS A 383 -19.96 2.35 -21.21
N TRP A 384 -19.60 1.09 -21.46
CA TRP A 384 -20.06 -0.04 -20.66
C TRP A 384 -19.55 0.03 -19.20
N PHE A 385 -18.26 0.35 -19.02
CA PHE A 385 -17.69 0.56 -17.69
C PHE A 385 -18.30 1.75 -16.96
N PHE A 386 -18.59 2.86 -17.66
CA PHE A 386 -19.26 4.01 -17.08
C PHE A 386 -20.69 3.68 -16.63
N THR A 387 -21.46 2.95 -17.45
CA THR A 387 -22.80 2.49 -17.06
C THR A 387 -22.75 1.51 -15.89
N ALA A 388 -21.77 0.61 -15.85
CA ALA A 388 -21.60 -0.31 -14.73
C ALA A 388 -21.27 0.45 -13.43
N ALA A 389 -20.38 1.45 -13.48
CA ALA A 389 -20.05 2.30 -12.34
C ALA A 389 -21.24 3.12 -11.82
N LEU A 390 -22.10 3.59 -12.72
CA LEU A 390 -23.30 4.35 -12.34
C LEU A 390 -24.34 3.44 -11.66
N VAL A 391 -24.52 2.22 -12.17
CA VAL A 391 -25.42 1.22 -11.56
C VAL A 391 -24.93 0.79 -10.17
N THR A 392 -23.62 0.56 -9.99
CA THR A 392 -23.06 0.20 -8.68
C THR A 392 -23.18 1.35 -7.68
N LEU A 393 -23.02 2.60 -8.12
CA LEU A 393 -23.20 3.77 -7.27
C LEU A 393 -24.66 3.91 -6.79
N VAL A 394 -25.64 3.69 -7.67
CA VAL A 394 -27.07 3.68 -7.29
C VAL A 394 -27.37 2.56 -6.29
N LEU A 395 -26.86 1.36 -6.53
CA LEU A 395 -27.01 0.23 -5.60
C LEU A 395 -26.38 0.51 -4.23
N PHE A 396 -25.24 1.20 -4.19
CA PHE A 396 -24.60 1.62 -2.95
C PHE A 396 -25.51 2.54 -2.12
N PHE A 397 -26.11 3.56 -2.74
CA PHE A 397 -27.03 4.46 -2.05
C PHE A 397 -28.28 3.75 -1.54
N VAL A 398 -28.83 2.79 -2.29
CA VAL A 398 -29.97 1.96 -1.84
C VAL A 398 -29.58 1.12 -0.62
N CYS A 399 -28.40 0.50 -0.63
CA CYS A 399 -27.88 -0.27 0.51
C CYS A 399 -27.67 0.61 1.75
N VAL A 400 -27.09 1.80 1.59
CA VAL A 400 -26.90 2.76 2.70
C VAL A 400 -28.26 3.18 3.26
N GLY A 401 -29.23 3.56 2.42
CA GLY A 401 -30.58 3.90 2.85
C GLY A 401 -31.26 2.76 3.62
N TRP A 402 -31.11 1.52 3.15
CA TRP A 402 -31.65 0.34 3.82
C TRP A 402 -31.03 0.11 5.21
N VAL A 403 -29.71 0.27 5.35
CA VAL A 403 -29.02 0.14 6.65
C VAL A 403 -29.47 1.23 7.62
N VAL A 404 -29.67 2.45 7.16
CA VAL A 404 -30.19 3.56 7.99
C VAL A 404 -31.59 3.22 8.51
N VAL A 405 -32.49 2.74 7.65
CA VAL A 405 -33.86 2.35 8.06
C VAL A 405 -33.85 1.21 9.09
N LEU A 406 -33.01 0.19 8.88
CA LEU A 406 -32.88 -0.92 9.84
C LEU A 406 -32.32 -0.46 11.19
N SER A 407 -31.33 0.43 11.18
CA SER A 407 -30.74 0.96 12.42
C SER A 407 -31.74 1.82 13.21
N TYR A 408 -32.61 2.56 12.53
CA TYR A 408 -33.68 3.33 13.16
C TYR A 408 -34.72 2.43 13.82
N ARG A 409 -35.17 1.36 13.14
CA ARG A 409 -36.10 0.37 13.72
C ARG A 409 -35.49 -0.33 14.94
N ALA A 410 -34.22 -0.74 14.86
CA ALA A 410 -33.53 -1.37 15.98
C ALA A 410 -33.33 -0.44 17.19
N LYS A 411 -33.16 0.87 16.97
CA LYS A 411 -33.11 1.86 18.08
C LYS A 411 -34.48 2.01 18.75
N LYS A 412 -35.57 2.01 17.97
CA LYS A 412 -36.93 2.11 18.52
C LYS A 412 -37.27 0.90 19.39
N GLU A 413 -36.99 -0.31 18.91
CA GLU A 413 -37.23 -1.56 19.66
C GLU A 413 -36.39 -1.66 20.95
N ARG A 414 -35.15 -1.14 20.95
CA ARG A 414 -34.31 -1.10 22.16
C ARG A 414 -34.82 -0.13 23.22
N GLY A 415 -35.43 0.98 22.82
CA GLY A 415 -36.05 1.95 23.75
C GLY A 415 -37.19 1.32 24.52
N GLU A 416 -38.09 0.61 23.82
CA GLU A 416 -39.24 -0.08 24.44
C GLU A 416 -38.81 -1.25 25.34
N LEU A 417 -37.73 -1.96 25.01
CA LEU A 417 -37.19 -3.03 25.86
C LEU A 417 -36.55 -2.48 27.14
N MET A 418 -35.85 -1.34 27.08
CA MET A 418 -35.22 -0.73 28.26
C MET A 418 -36.24 -0.19 29.26
N GLU A 419 -37.39 0.31 28.79
CA GLU A 419 -38.48 0.74 29.69
C GLU A 419 -39.13 -0.43 30.41
N LYS A 420 -39.36 -1.58 29.74
CA LYS A 420 -39.86 -2.82 30.35
C LYS A 420 -38.89 -3.51 31.32
N THR A 421 -37.59 -3.21 31.26
CA THR A 421 -36.64 -3.71 32.26
C THR A 421 -36.59 -2.84 33.51
N LYS A 422 -37.09 -1.60 33.43
CA LYS A 422 -36.96 -0.61 34.50
C LYS A 422 -38.05 -0.76 35.57
N ASP A 423 -39.26 -1.12 35.19
CA ASP A 423 -40.35 -1.42 36.13
C ASP A 423 -40.12 -2.77 36.85
N GLU A 424 -39.60 -3.78 36.14
CA GLU A 424 -39.18 -5.06 36.74
C GLU A 424 -38.05 -4.86 37.76
N PHE A 425 -37.05 -4.03 37.44
CA PHE A 425 -35.96 -3.69 38.36
C PHE A 425 -36.47 -2.97 39.62
N LEU A 426 -37.36 -1.98 39.47
CA LEU A 426 -37.93 -1.24 40.60
C LEU A 426 -38.86 -2.11 41.47
N ALA A 427 -39.56 -3.08 40.88
CA ALA A 427 -40.35 -4.06 41.63
C ALA A 427 -39.45 -4.94 42.51
N GLU A 428 -38.31 -5.36 41.98
CA GLU A 428 -37.36 -6.21 42.71
C GLU A 428 -36.64 -5.43 43.81
N GLU A 429 -36.25 -4.18 43.56
CA GLU A 429 -35.69 -3.28 44.58
C GLU A 429 -36.69 -3.04 45.72
N LEU A 430 -37.97 -2.86 45.40
CA LEU A 430 -39.03 -2.70 46.39
C LEU A 430 -39.23 -3.99 47.22
N ARG A 431 -39.19 -5.18 46.59
CA ARG A 431 -39.23 -6.47 47.31
C ARG A 431 -38.03 -6.66 48.24
N GLN A 432 -36.84 -6.26 47.82
CA GLN A 432 -35.63 -6.35 48.65
C GLN A 432 -35.73 -5.47 49.91
N ILE A 433 -36.29 -4.27 49.79
CA ILE A 433 -36.51 -3.40 50.96
C ILE A 433 -37.61 -3.94 51.88
N LEU A 434 -38.63 -4.61 51.34
CA LEU A 434 -39.65 -5.26 52.18
C LEU A 434 -39.09 -6.46 52.96
N LEU A 435 -38.09 -7.16 52.41
CA LEU A 435 -37.43 -8.32 53.02
C LEU A 435 -36.26 -7.96 53.94
N SER A 436 -35.72 -6.75 53.88
CA SER A 436 -34.58 -6.33 54.69
C SER A 436 -34.95 -6.16 56.19
N PRO A 437 -33.98 -6.34 57.11
CA PRO A 437 -34.21 -6.10 58.53
C PRO A 437 -34.58 -4.64 58.76
N ILE A 438 -35.61 -4.40 59.58
CA ILE A 438 -36.19 -3.07 59.81
C ILE A 438 -35.16 -2.21 60.58
N PRO A 439 -34.61 -1.15 59.96
CA PRO A 439 -33.73 -0.24 60.68
C PRO A 439 -34.57 0.70 61.54
N THR A 440 -34.14 0.94 62.78
CA THR A 440 -34.62 2.06 63.59
C THR A 440 -33.81 3.31 63.24
N PRO A 441 -34.44 4.49 63.08
CA PRO A 441 -35.86 4.77 63.28
C PRO A 441 -36.75 4.38 62.08
N HIS A 442 -37.99 3.94 62.36
CA HIS A 442 -38.90 3.41 61.33
C HIS A 442 -39.29 4.46 60.26
N TRP A 443 -39.36 5.74 60.60
CA TRP A 443 -39.72 6.80 59.64
C TRP A 443 -38.78 6.87 58.42
N LYS A 444 -37.48 6.58 58.58
CA LYS A 444 -36.51 6.60 57.49
C LYS A 444 -36.76 5.46 56.51
N TYR A 445 -37.00 4.26 57.04
CA TYR A 445 -37.37 3.08 56.26
C TYR A 445 -38.68 3.31 55.48
N LEU A 446 -39.68 3.92 56.12
CA LEU A 446 -40.96 4.24 55.49
C LEU A 446 -40.83 5.29 54.39
N THR A 447 -39.94 6.26 54.56
CA THR A 447 -39.62 7.26 53.52
C THR A 447 -39.03 6.59 52.28
N ASP A 448 -38.04 5.72 52.46
CA ASP A 448 -37.39 5.01 51.35
C ASP A 448 -38.39 4.09 50.63
N ALA A 449 -39.19 3.33 51.39
CA ALA A 449 -40.25 2.50 50.83
C ALA A 449 -41.28 3.33 50.06
N GLY A 450 -41.78 4.43 50.63
CA GLY A 450 -42.75 5.32 50.00
C GLY A 450 -42.24 5.96 48.70
N THR A 451 -40.98 6.40 48.67
CA THR A 451 -40.38 6.96 47.43
C THR A 451 -40.24 5.92 46.33
N LEU A 452 -39.92 4.67 46.69
CA LEU A 452 -39.83 3.58 45.72
C LEU A 452 -41.20 3.11 45.23
N VAL A 453 -42.23 3.08 46.09
CA VAL A 453 -43.61 2.84 45.65
C VAL A 453 -44.03 3.88 44.60
N ARG A 454 -43.76 5.17 44.83
CA ARG A 454 -44.07 6.23 43.85
C ARG A 454 -43.33 6.06 42.53
N LYS A 455 -42.02 5.74 42.57
CA LYS A 455 -41.20 5.49 41.38
C LYS A 455 -41.67 4.25 40.61
N TYR A 456 -42.04 3.18 41.31
CA TYR A 456 -42.55 1.95 40.72
C TYR A 456 -43.88 2.19 40.00
N ILE A 457 -44.86 2.81 40.66
CA ILE A 457 -46.17 3.12 40.07
C ILE A 457 -46.02 4.05 38.86
N ALA A 458 -45.15 5.05 38.93
CA ALA A 458 -44.92 5.96 37.81
C ALA A 458 -44.23 5.29 36.62
N ALA A 459 -43.26 4.41 36.87
CA ALA A 459 -42.63 3.62 35.82
C ALA A 459 -43.64 2.65 35.17
N ARG A 460 -44.52 2.04 35.98
CA ARG A 460 -45.49 1.04 35.53
C ARG A 460 -46.63 1.59 34.68
N TYR A 461 -47.11 2.79 35.01
CA TYR A 461 -48.25 3.42 34.32
C TYR A 461 -47.83 4.62 33.43
N HIS A 462 -46.53 4.74 33.11
CA HIS A 462 -45.97 5.81 32.29
C HIS A 462 -46.34 7.23 32.76
N ILE A 463 -46.34 7.45 34.07
CA ILE A 463 -46.73 8.73 34.66
C ILE A 463 -45.59 9.74 34.47
N PRO A 464 -45.86 10.93 33.90
CA PRO A 464 -44.87 11.99 33.76
C PRO A 464 -44.23 12.41 35.09
N ARG A 465 -42.95 12.79 35.06
CA ARG A 465 -42.20 13.16 36.28
C ARG A 465 -42.77 14.36 37.03
N GLU A 466 -43.51 15.23 36.34
CA GLU A 466 -44.15 16.41 36.94
C GLU A 466 -45.21 16.04 38.00
N HIS A 467 -45.76 14.83 37.94
CA HIS A 467 -46.75 14.32 38.90
C HIS A 467 -46.14 13.52 40.06
N LEU A 468 -44.81 13.41 40.17
CA LEU A 468 -44.15 12.61 41.21
C LEU A 468 -43.99 13.31 42.58
N GLY A 469 -44.25 14.62 42.64
CA GLY A 469 -44.05 15.43 43.85
C GLY A 469 -45.28 15.51 44.78
N GLY A 470 -45.11 16.19 45.91
CA GLY A 470 -46.19 16.45 46.87
C GLY A 470 -46.38 15.38 47.94
N SER A 471 -47.42 15.55 48.77
CA SER A 471 -47.85 14.52 49.72
C SER A 471 -48.47 13.32 48.98
N GLY A 472 -48.53 12.16 49.64
CA GLY A 472 -49.18 10.95 49.17
C GLY A 472 -50.58 11.20 48.63
N ASN A 473 -51.36 12.02 49.34
CA ASN A 473 -52.72 12.39 48.90
C ASN A 473 -52.71 13.25 47.63
N GLN A 474 -51.78 14.21 47.51
CA GLN A 474 -51.62 14.99 46.29
C GLN A 474 -51.17 14.12 45.11
N PHE A 475 -50.23 13.20 45.36
CA PHE A 475 -49.76 12.24 44.38
C PHE A 475 -50.91 11.37 43.86
N VAL A 476 -51.64 10.68 44.74
CA VAL A 476 -52.76 9.80 44.35
C VAL A 476 -53.85 10.57 43.61
N ASN A 477 -54.21 11.77 44.07
CA ASN A 477 -55.23 12.59 43.41
C ASN A 477 -54.79 13.04 42.00
N SER A 478 -53.49 13.32 41.79
CA SER A 478 -52.97 13.73 40.49
C SER A 478 -52.89 12.61 39.45
N ILE A 479 -52.84 11.35 39.91
CA ILE A 479 -52.66 10.16 39.04
C ILE A 479 -53.88 9.24 39.03
N SER A 480 -54.95 9.58 39.74
CA SER A 480 -56.15 8.75 39.89
C SER A 480 -56.78 8.33 38.56
N ASN A 481 -56.75 9.22 37.55
CA ASN A 481 -57.23 8.94 36.19
C ASN A 481 -56.37 7.96 35.39
N HIS A 482 -55.14 7.69 35.84
CA HIS A 482 -54.18 6.78 35.19
C HIS A 482 -54.10 5.41 35.87
N LEU A 483 -54.82 5.21 36.97
CA LEU A 483 -54.76 4.00 37.78
C LEU A 483 -56.10 3.25 37.76
N PRO A 484 -56.08 1.90 37.83
CA PRO A 484 -57.28 1.11 38.07
C PRO A 484 -57.90 1.46 39.43
N GLU A 485 -59.24 1.54 39.51
CA GLU A 485 -59.97 1.87 40.75
C GLU A 485 -59.61 0.98 41.95
N ASN A 486 -59.21 -0.27 41.69
CA ASN A 486 -58.81 -1.22 42.72
C ASN A 486 -57.41 -0.93 43.32
N CYS A 487 -56.56 -0.17 42.60
CA CYS A 487 -55.21 0.19 43.05
C CYS A 487 -55.18 1.54 43.78
N THR A 488 -56.07 2.48 43.42
CA THR A 488 -56.08 3.85 43.97
C THR A 488 -56.33 3.87 45.48
N GLY A 489 -57.29 3.07 45.97
CA GLY A 489 -57.59 2.97 47.40
C GLY A 489 -56.42 2.42 48.23
N LEU A 490 -55.81 1.32 47.78
CA LEU A 490 -54.67 0.71 48.46
C LEU A 490 -53.44 1.64 48.46
N LEU A 491 -53.16 2.29 47.33
CA LEU A 491 -52.06 3.25 47.20
C LEU A 491 -52.27 4.48 48.09
N HIS A 492 -53.50 4.98 48.21
CA HIS A 492 -53.85 6.07 49.11
C HIS A 492 -53.53 5.70 50.56
N THR A 493 -54.02 4.55 51.04
CA THR A 493 -53.78 4.08 52.41
C THR A 493 -52.30 3.90 52.72
N ILE A 494 -51.52 3.34 51.78
CA ILE A 494 -50.08 3.13 51.96
C ILE A 494 -49.36 4.48 52.09
N LEU A 495 -49.58 5.41 51.15
CA LEU A 495 -48.85 6.68 51.13
C LEU A 495 -49.28 7.64 52.22
N GLU A 496 -50.56 7.63 52.61
CA GLU A 496 -51.07 8.38 53.76
C GLU A 496 -50.44 7.88 55.07
N THR A 497 -50.31 6.56 55.22
CA THR A 497 -49.67 5.94 56.39
C THR A 497 -48.19 6.30 56.46
N VAL A 498 -47.48 6.27 55.32
CA VAL A 498 -46.08 6.68 55.23
C VAL A 498 -45.92 8.17 55.58
N ASP A 499 -46.73 9.05 54.99
CA ASP A 499 -46.65 10.48 55.23
C ASP A 499 -46.93 10.83 56.70
N ASN A 500 -47.93 10.19 57.33
CA ASN A 500 -48.24 10.40 58.75
C ASN A 500 -47.12 9.91 59.67
N ALA A 501 -46.53 8.75 59.37
CA ALA A 501 -45.42 8.21 60.16
C ALA A 501 -44.12 9.03 60.02
N VAL A 502 -43.89 9.60 58.83
CA VAL A 502 -42.76 10.49 58.57
C VAL A 502 -42.98 11.86 59.21
N ALA A 503 -44.18 12.43 59.12
CA ALA A 503 -44.52 13.72 59.73
C ALA A 503 -44.42 13.70 61.27
N LEU A 504 -44.70 12.55 61.89
CA LEU A 504 -44.57 12.34 63.33
C LEU A 504 -43.19 11.81 63.76
N GLU A 505 -42.25 11.65 62.82
CA GLU A 505 -40.89 11.13 63.03
C GLU A 505 -40.84 9.88 63.93
N LEU A 506 -41.77 8.94 63.72
CA LEU A 506 -41.95 7.80 64.63
C LEU A 506 -40.71 6.90 64.66
N GLU A 507 -40.15 6.72 65.87
CA GLU A 507 -39.04 5.79 66.10
C GLU A 507 -39.48 4.33 65.91
N THR A 508 -40.69 4.01 66.38
CA THR A 508 -41.34 2.71 66.20
C THR A 508 -42.77 2.89 65.68
N TYR A 509 -43.15 2.07 64.70
CA TYR A 509 -44.49 2.06 64.10
C TYR A 509 -45.14 0.69 64.35
N PRO A 510 -46.28 0.62 65.06
CA PRO A 510 -46.85 -0.64 65.54
C PRO A 510 -47.39 -1.53 64.41
N ASP A 511 -47.88 -0.95 63.31
CA ASP A 511 -48.54 -1.69 62.22
C ASP A 511 -47.62 -1.91 61.00
N LEU A 512 -46.30 -1.91 61.20
CA LEU A 512 -45.33 -1.99 60.09
C LEU A 512 -45.46 -3.28 59.26
N ALA A 513 -45.80 -4.39 59.90
CA ALA A 513 -46.02 -5.67 59.22
C ALA A 513 -47.24 -5.63 58.28
N LYS A 514 -48.29 -4.90 58.67
CA LYS A 514 -49.47 -4.71 57.83
C LYS A 514 -49.13 -3.88 56.60
N LEU A 515 -48.41 -2.76 56.78
CA LEU A 515 -47.98 -1.91 55.68
C LEU A 515 -47.08 -2.66 54.68
N ARG A 516 -46.16 -3.51 55.16
CA ARG A 516 -45.33 -4.37 54.27
C ARG A 516 -46.19 -5.31 53.42
N THR A 517 -47.24 -5.86 54.03
CA THR A 517 -48.19 -6.75 53.35
C THR A 517 -49.00 -5.97 52.31
N ASP A 518 -49.44 -4.75 52.63
CA ASP A 518 -50.19 -3.88 51.72
C ASP A 518 -49.33 -3.48 50.50
N ILE A 519 -48.06 -3.13 50.71
CA ILE A 519 -47.12 -2.82 49.62
C ILE A 519 -46.84 -4.05 48.75
N ALA A 520 -46.61 -5.22 49.34
CA ALA A 520 -46.41 -6.46 48.58
C ALA A 520 -47.66 -6.81 47.75
N THR A 521 -48.83 -6.64 48.34
CA THR A 521 -50.13 -6.86 47.69
C THR A 521 -50.32 -5.90 46.51
N LEU A 522 -49.93 -4.63 46.65
CA LEU A 522 -49.94 -3.65 45.56
C LEU A 522 -49.08 -4.13 44.37
N ILE A 523 -47.85 -4.60 44.61
CA ILE A 523 -46.92 -5.10 43.57
C ILE A 523 -47.52 -6.32 42.86
N ASP A 524 -48.11 -7.25 43.60
CA ASP A 524 -48.68 -8.48 43.02
C ASP A 524 -49.92 -8.18 42.17
N PHE A 525 -50.76 -7.23 42.60
CA PHE A 525 -51.92 -6.78 41.81
C PHE A 525 -51.50 -6.11 40.51
N THR A 526 -50.56 -5.15 40.55
CA THR A 526 -50.07 -4.44 39.35
C THR A 526 -49.30 -5.35 38.40
N THR A 527 -48.69 -6.43 38.92
CA THR A 527 -47.98 -7.43 38.09
C THR A 527 -48.95 -8.36 37.37
N ARG A 528 -50.03 -8.82 38.04
CA ARG A 528 -51.03 -9.73 37.46
C ARG A 528 -51.86 -9.10 36.35
N GLN A 529 -52.21 -7.81 36.47
CA GLN A 529 -53.06 -7.12 35.49
C GLN A 529 -52.39 -7.00 34.10
N ASN A 530 -51.08 -6.78 34.04
CA ASN A 530 -50.32 -6.70 32.79
C ASN A 530 -50.27 -8.04 32.02
N ASN A 531 -50.22 -9.18 32.73
CA ASN A 531 -50.24 -10.50 32.09
C ASN A 531 -51.58 -10.83 31.42
N TYR A 532 -52.67 -10.16 31.79
CA TYR A 532 -53.98 -10.27 31.13
C TYR A 532 -54.09 -9.35 29.90
N GLU A 533 -53.53 -8.14 29.94
CA GLU A 533 -53.53 -7.23 28.78
C GLU A 533 -52.61 -7.71 27.65
N VAL A 534 -51.43 -8.27 27.96
CA VAL A 534 -50.50 -8.79 26.95
C VAL A 534 -51.08 -9.99 26.19
N LYS A 535 -51.94 -10.81 26.81
CA LYS A 535 -52.61 -11.95 26.15
C LYS A 535 -53.74 -11.56 25.20
N ASN A 536 -54.29 -10.35 25.32
CA ASN A 536 -55.37 -9.88 24.44
C ASN A 536 -54.86 -9.10 23.22
N TYR A 537 -53.55 -8.82 23.13
CA TYR A 537 -52.92 -8.08 22.04
C TYR A 537 -51.81 -8.87 21.29
N SER A 538 -51.58 -10.13 21.66
CA SER A 538 -50.76 -11.09 20.91
C SER A 538 -51.63 -12.01 20.08
#